data_AF-A0A1I7UIQ6-F1
#
_entry.id   AF-A0A1I7UIQ6-F1
#
_cell.length_a   1.000
_cell.length_b   1.000
_cell.length_c   1.000
_cell.angle_alpha   90.00
_cell.angle_beta   90.00
_cell.angle_gamma   90.00
#
_symmetry.space_group_name_H-M   'P 1'
#
loop_
_entity.id
_entity.type
_entity.pdbx_description
1 polymer ?
#
loop_
_entity_poly.entity_id
_entity_poly.type
_entity_poly.pdbx_seq_one_letter_code
_entity_poly.pdbx_strand_id
1 'polypeptide(L)' 'MADENHVRLSEVQLIQSEFGYPLEEVHKLAVQYYKKEQQEPIGYEDRIKLMSLSKQIQHGPISDEFDNAGWLDITGNDVK' A
#
# COMPACT_ATOMS: atom_id res chain seq x y z
N MET A 1 -32.68 16.24 -19.79
CA MET A 1 -31.32 16.51 -20.29
C MET A 1 -30.40 15.95 -19.23
N ALA A 2 -29.71 14.85 -19.51
CA ALA A 2 -28.74 14.28 -18.58
C ALA A 2 -27.46 15.13 -18.67
N ASP A 3 -26.92 15.58 -17.55
CA ASP A 3 -25.67 16.33 -17.49
C ASP A 3 -24.52 15.54 -18.14
N GLU A 4 -24.12 15.95 -19.34
CA GLU A 4 -23.05 15.32 -20.14
C GLU A 4 -21.63 15.68 -19.67
N ASN A 5 -21.47 16.31 -18.50
CA ASN A 5 -20.19 16.78 -17.97
C ASN A 5 -19.72 16.02 -16.72
N HIS A 6 -19.95 14.70 -16.66
CA HIS A 6 -19.39 13.89 -15.58
C HIS A 6 -17.90 13.61 -15.85
N VAL A 7 -17.03 14.50 -15.40
CA VAL A 7 -15.58 14.30 -15.46
C VAL A 7 -15.22 13.11 -14.57
N ARG A 8 -14.83 11.98 -15.18
CA ARG A 8 -14.27 10.84 -14.45
C ARG A 8 -12.80 11.10 -14.17
N LEU A 9 -12.48 11.42 -12.92
CA LEU A 9 -11.10 11.48 -12.46
C LEU A 9 -10.55 10.06 -12.28
N SER A 10 -9.28 9.87 -12.61
CA SER A 10 -8.53 8.66 -12.23
C SER A 10 -8.27 8.64 -10.72
N GLU A 11 -7.96 7.47 -10.16
CA GLU A 11 -7.61 7.33 -8.73
C GLU A 11 -6.44 8.24 -8.33
N VAL A 12 -5.43 8.36 -9.18
CA VAL A 12 -4.28 9.25 -8.96
C VAL A 12 -4.73 10.71 -8.83
N GLN A 13 -5.66 11.14 -9.70
CA GLN A 13 -6.21 12.51 -9.67
C GLN A 13 -7.10 12.75 -8.46
N LEU A 14 -7.85 11.72 -8.01
CA LEU A 14 -8.64 11.80 -6.78
C LEU A 14 -7.74 11.97 -5.57
N ILE A 15 -6.67 11.16 -5.46
CA ILE A 15 -5.69 11.26 -4.38
C ILE A 15 -5.01 12.63 -4.38
N GLN A 16 -4.61 13.13 -5.54
CA GLN A 16 -4.03 14.46 -5.64
C GLN A 16 -5.01 15.56 -5.22
N SER A 17 -6.30 15.41 -5.57
CA SER A 17 -7.34 16.36 -5.17
C SER A 17 -7.62 16.32 -3.66
N GLU A 18 -7.55 15.14 -3.04
CA GLU A 18 -7.83 14.96 -1.61
C GLU A 18 -6.67 15.43 -0.72
N PHE A 19 -5.45 15.05 -1.07
CA PHE A 19 -4.26 15.31 -0.25
C PHE A 19 -3.47 16.55 -0.68
N GLY A 20 -3.72 17.09 -1.88
CA GLY A 20 -3.01 18.26 -2.42
C GLY A 20 -1.60 17.97 -2.92
N TYR A 21 -1.15 16.71 -2.90
CA TYR A 21 0.17 16.28 -3.35
C TYR A 21 0.07 15.13 -4.37
N PRO A 22 1.04 14.97 -5.28
CA PRO A 22 1.11 13.80 -6.15
C PRO A 22 1.15 12.49 -5.35
N LEU A 23 0.61 11.42 -5.92
CA LEU A 23 0.53 10.10 -5.28
C LEU A 23 1.87 9.62 -4.72
N GLU A 24 2.96 9.82 -5.47
CA GLU A 24 4.30 9.38 -5.09
C GLU A 24 4.78 10.09 -3.81
N GLU A 25 4.50 11.39 -3.69
CA GLU A 25 4.86 12.18 -2.50
C GLU A 25 3.98 11.82 -1.31
N VAL A 26 2.68 11.59 -1.52
CA VAL A 26 1.77 11.10 -0.48
C VAL A 26 2.25 9.75 0.06
N HIS A 27 2.58 8.81 -0.83
CA HIS A 27 3.11 7.50 -0.46
C HIS A 27 4.41 7.62 0.34
N LYS A 28 5.35 8.46 -0.11
CA LYS A 28 6.62 8.69 0.58
C LYS A 28 6.42 9.25 1.99
N LEU A 29 5.52 10.21 2.17
CA LEU A 29 5.18 10.78 3.46
C LEU A 29 4.52 9.75 4.38
N ALA A 30 3.59 8.96 3.86
CA ALA A 30 2.93 7.88 4.62
C ALA A 30 3.95 6.84 5.13
N VAL A 31 4.87 6.40 4.27
CA VAL A 31 5.94 5.46 4.68
C VAL A 31 6.85 6.08 5.74
N GLN A 32 7.19 7.37 5.64
CA GLN A 32 7.99 8.06 6.65
C GLN A 32 7.26 8.13 8.00
N TYR A 33 5.96 8.46 7.99
CA TYR A 33 5.11 8.47 9.18
C TYR A 33 5.12 7.09 9.87
N TYR A 34 4.83 6.02 9.12
CA TYR A 34 4.80 4.66 9.68
C TYR A 34 6.16 4.17 10.19
N LYS A 35 7.28 4.66 9.62
CA LYS A 35 8.63 4.27 10.06
C LYS A 35 9.16 5.06 11.24
N LYS A 36 8.79 6.34 11.39
CA LYS A 36 9.45 7.27 12.31
C LYS A 36 8.53 7.78 13.42
N GLU A 37 7.26 8.01 13.12
CA GLU A 37 6.34 8.78 13.98
C GLU A 37 5.27 7.91 14.64
N GLN A 38 5.30 6.58 14.40
CA GLN A 38 4.28 5.68 14.93
C GLN A 38 4.35 5.55 16.46
N GLN A 39 3.37 6.14 17.13
CA GLN A 39 3.13 6.00 18.57
C GLN A 39 2.03 4.97 18.88
N GLU A 40 1.21 4.58 17.89
CA GLU A 40 0.03 3.73 18.09
C GLU A 40 0.20 2.34 17.42
N PRO A 41 -0.19 1.24 18.09
CA PRO A 41 -0.04 -0.09 17.52
C PRO A 41 -0.95 -0.29 16.30
N ILE A 42 -0.36 -0.60 15.14
CA ILE A 42 -1.10 -1.02 13.94
C ILE A 42 -1.63 -2.44 14.16
N GLY A 43 -2.89 -2.67 13.81
CA GLY A 43 -3.50 -4.00 13.80
C GLY A 43 -2.71 -5.00 12.96
N TYR A 44 -2.77 -6.29 13.29
CA TYR A 44 -2.04 -7.33 12.55
C TYR A 44 -2.43 -7.36 11.07
N GLU A 45 -3.73 -7.37 10.76
CA GLU A 45 -4.23 -7.38 9.39
C GLU A 45 -3.74 -6.18 8.57
N ASP A 46 -3.76 -4.99 9.17
CA ASP A 46 -3.27 -3.78 8.52
C ASP A 46 -1.76 -3.83 8.27
N ARG A 47 -0.98 -4.45 9.18
CA ARG A 47 0.47 -4.67 8.96
C ARG A 47 0.73 -5.61 7.79
N ILE A 48 -0.01 -6.72 7.70
CA ILE A 48 0.12 -7.66 6.58
C ILE A 48 -0.25 -6.99 5.26
N LYS A 49 -1.32 -6.19 5.25
CA LYS A 49 -1.73 -5.42 4.07
C LYS A 49 -0.68 -4.38 3.66
N LEU A 50 -0.15 -3.62 4.62
CA LEU A 50 0.91 -2.64 4.33
C LEU A 50 2.19 -3.33 3.82
N MET A 51 2.53 -4.49 4.35
CA MET A 51 3.66 -5.28 3.87
C MET A 51 3.44 -5.75 2.43
N SER A 52 2.28 -6.35 2.12
CA SER A 52 2.01 -6.88 0.78
C SER A 52 2.03 -5.79 -0.28
N LEU A 53 1.43 -4.62 0.01
CA LEU A 53 1.47 -3.45 -0.86
C LEU A 53 2.90 -2.92 -1.04
N SER A 54 3.70 -2.89 0.03
CA SER A 54 5.10 -2.46 -0.05
C SER A 54 5.93 -3.39 -0.94
N LYS A 55 5.75 -4.71 -0.80
CA LYS A 55 6.42 -5.71 -1.64
C LYS A 55 6.00 -5.58 -3.10
N GLN A 56 4.72 -5.37 -3.37
CA GLN A 56 4.20 -5.17 -4.72
C GLN A 56 4.84 -3.95 -5.41
N ILE A 57 5.01 -2.83 -4.69
CA ILE A 57 5.66 -1.63 -5.23
C ILE A 57 7.16 -1.89 -5.54
N GLN A 58 7.83 -2.66 -4.69
CA GLN A 58 9.27 -2.92 -4.81
C GLN A 58 9.63 -3.98 -5.85
N HIS A 59 8.85 -5.05 -5.93
CA HIS A 59 9.17 -6.25 -6.69
C HIS A 59 8.22 -6.49 -7.87
N GLY A 60 7.09 -5.76 -7.93
CA GLY A 60 6.04 -6.03 -8.90
C GLY A 60 5.14 -7.19 -8.47
N PRO A 61 4.35 -7.75 -9.41
CA PRO A 61 3.44 -8.88 -9.14
C PRO A 61 4.18 -10.09 -8.56
N ILE A 62 3.50 -10.86 -7.71
CA ILE A 62 4.04 -12.12 -7.21
C ILE A 62 4.38 -13.05 -8.38
N SER A 63 5.58 -13.63 -8.34
CA SER A 63 6.05 -14.64 -9.30
C SER A 63 6.23 -15.98 -8.59
N ASP A 64 6.17 -17.06 -9.36
CA ASP A 64 6.27 -18.46 -8.88
C ASP A 64 7.55 -18.75 -8.08
N GLU A 65 8.58 -17.91 -8.23
CA GLU A 65 9.84 -17.99 -7.46
C GLU A 65 9.63 -17.73 -5.96
N PHE A 66 8.58 -16.98 -5.59
CA PHE A 66 8.21 -16.67 -4.21
C PHE A 66 7.13 -17.60 -3.62
N ASP A 67 6.60 -18.52 -4.42
CA ASP A 67 5.55 -19.49 -4.02
C ASP A 67 6.14 -20.69 -3.23
N ASN A 68 7.45 -20.72 -3.04
CA ASN A 68 8.17 -21.78 -2.31
C ASN A 68 8.23 -21.57 -0.78
N ALA A 69 7.52 -20.60 -0.22
CA ALA A 69 7.27 -20.54 1.22
C ALA A 69 6.32 -21.68 1.59
N GLY A 70 6.88 -22.87 1.84
CA GLY A 70 6.11 -24.09 2.08
C GLY A 70 5.10 -23.91 3.23
N TRP A 71 4.03 -24.71 3.20
CA TRP A 71 2.90 -24.75 4.17
C TRP A 71 3.26 -24.66 5.68
N LEU A 72 4.51 -24.97 6.06
CA LEU A 72 5.02 -24.91 7.44
C LEU A 72 5.78 -23.62 7.76
N ASP A 73 5.93 -22.70 6.80
CA ASP A 73 6.44 -21.34 7.02
C ASP A 73 5.31 -20.43 7.55
N ILE A 74 4.63 -20.92 8.58
CA ILE A 74 3.51 -20.26 9.29
C ILE A 74 3.97 -18.94 9.96
N THR A 75 5.28 -18.74 10.01
CA THR A 75 5.98 -17.56 10.54
C THR A 75 6.79 -16.85 9.46
N GLY A 76 6.43 -16.95 8.18
CA GLY A 76 7.22 -16.44 7.06
C GLY A 76 7.78 -15.04 7.33
N ASN A 77 9.06 -14.97 7.73
CA ASN A 77 9.85 -13.78 8.08
C ASN A 77 9.23 -12.65 8.95
N ASP A 78 7.96 -12.75 9.36
CA ASP A 78 7.21 -11.71 10.08
C ASP A 78 7.24 -11.88 11.60
N VAL A 79 7.81 -12.99 12.08
CA VAL A 79 8.01 -13.24 13.51
C VAL A 79 9.46 -12.96 13.88
N LYS A 80 9.71 -11.76 14.41
CA LYS A 80 10.79 -11.52 15.38
C LYS A 80 10.19 -11.27 16.74
#